data_AF-A0A0S8GCL2-F1
#
_entry.id   AF-A0A0S8GCL2-F1
#
_cell.length_a   1.000
_cell.length_b   1.000
_cell.length_c   1.000
_cell.angle_alpha   90.00
_cell.angle_beta   90.00
_cell.angle_gamma   90.00
#
_symmetry.space_group_name_H-M   'P 1'
#
loop_
_entity.id
_entity.type
_entity.pdbx_description
1 polymer ?
#
loop_
_entity_poly.entity_id
_entity_poly.type
_entity_poly.pdbx_seq_one_letter_code
_entity_poly.pdbx_strand_id
1 'polypeptide(L)'
;MALRIGVREGIRTITRNGSLFILSLLVTSISLFLLSLFALVTVNLYHFVRILDEKIEIIAFLDAKADVEALQTNIQSIHGITEVIYTSSEQALQTLQEELKESKEVLTVFEENPLPASLRIKLDAEYRNSQKLREISDKILLLTGVKETIYGGEIVDQLKSITRLITIFDLGLLVIIIFSVIFVIFQTIKLTIFARATEIEIMKLVGAGNSFIAIPFTFEGVVQGFLGGIIAFILTVATDRIAVSFFDRIFFPHQWFFLGAIVAGIVFGVIGSSIALRRFLQ
;
A
#
# COMPACT_ATOMS: atom_id res chain seq x y z
N MET A 1 -36.24 5.88 -21.98
CA MET A 1 -36.25 7.14 -22.77
C MET A 1 -35.56 8.29 -22.04
N ALA A 2 -35.92 8.58 -20.77
CA ALA A 2 -35.33 9.64 -19.95
C ALA A 2 -33.79 9.54 -19.78
N LEU A 3 -33.25 8.34 -19.55
CA LEU A 3 -31.81 8.13 -19.38
C LEU A 3 -30.99 8.51 -20.64
N ARG A 4 -31.48 8.13 -21.82
CA ARG A 4 -30.81 8.40 -23.11
C ARG A 4 -30.81 9.89 -23.45
N ILE A 5 -31.88 10.61 -23.08
CA ILE A 5 -31.97 12.07 -23.21
C ILE A 5 -31.03 12.75 -22.21
N GLY A 6 -31.01 12.31 -20.96
CA GLY A 6 -30.12 12.84 -19.94
C GLY A 6 -28.64 12.67 -20.25
N VAL A 7 -28.23 11.54 -20.85
CA VAL A 7 -26.85 11.32 -21.33
C VAL A 7 -26.51 12.30 -22.46
N ARG A 8 -27.41 12.49 -23.45
CA ARG A 8 -27.18 13.42 -24.57
C ARG A 8 -27.02 14.85 -24.07
N GLU A 9 -27.86 15.26 -23.13
CA GLU A 9 -27.81 16.61 -22.57
C GLU A 9 -26.62 16.79 -21.62
N GLY A 10 -26.19 15.73 -20.93
CA GLY A 10 -24.92 15.70 -20.18
C GLY A 10 -23.72 15.95 -21.09
N ILE A 11 -23.62 15.24 -22.24
CA ILE A 11 -22.55 15.48 -23.24
C ILE A 11 -22.59 16.93 -23.75
N ARG A 12 -23.79 17.45 -24.04
CA ARG A 12 -23.96 18.85 -24.47
C ARG A 12 -23.57 19.85 -23.38
N THR A 13 -23.66 19.45 -22.12
CA THR A 13 -23.25 20.25 -20.96
C THR A 13 -21.74 20.34 -20.85
N ILE A 14 -21.08 19.21 -21.01
CA ILE A 14 -19.61 19.12 -21.05
C ILE A 14 -19.05 20.01 -22.18
N THR A 15 -19.64 19.98 -23.37
CA THR A 15 -19.10 20.73 -24.52
C THR A 15 -19.38 22.24 -24.47
N ARG A 16 -20.52 22.68 -23.90
CA ARG A 16 -20.82 24.12 -23.74
C ARG A 16 -20.01 24.79 -22.63
N ASN A 17 -19.73 24.08 -21.53
CA ASN A 17 -18.95 24.59 -20.39
C ASN A 17 -17.61 23.86 -20.23
N GLY A 18 -16.92 23.60 -21.35
CA GLY A 18 -15.72 22.78 -21.40
C GLY A 18 -14.62 23.22 -20.43
N SER A 19 -14.41 24.52 -20.23
CA SER A 19 -13.36 25.03 -19.33
C SER A 19 -13.59 24.64 -17.87
N LEU A 20 -14.83 24.76 -17.36
CA LEU A 20 -15.17 24.37 -15.99
C LEU A 20 -15.07 22.85 -15.81
N PHE A 21 -15.48 22.11 -16.83
CA PHE A 21 -15.38 20.65 -16.84
C PHE A 21 -13.92 20.19 -16.83
N ILE A 22 -13.06 20.77 -17.68
CA ILE A 22 -11.63 20.43 -17.76
C ILE A 22 -10.93 20.77 -16.44
N LEU A 23 -11.22 21.93 -15.84
CA LEU A 23 -10.63 22.31 -14.55
C LEU A 23 -10.99 21.30 -13.45
N SER A 24 -12.28 20.95 -13.33
CA SER A 24 -12.73 19.92 -12.38
C SER A 24 -12.11 18.56 -12.65
N LEU A 25 -12.02 18.17 -13.93
CA LEU A 25 -11.40 16.92 -14.36
C LEU A 25 -9.94 16.86 -13.93
N LEU A 26 -9.16 17.92 -14.14
CA LEU A 26 -7.75 17.97 -13.75
C LEU A 26 -7.59 17.87 -12.23
N VAL A 27 -8.36 18.62 -11.46
CA VAL A 27 -8.29 18.56 -9.99
C VAL A 27 -8.69 17.18 -9.46
N THR A 28 -9.73 16.58 -10.03
CA THR A 28 -10.16 15.21 -9.70
C THR A 28 -9.09 14.18 -10.08
N SER A 29 -8.48 14.33 -11.25
CA SER A 29 -7.38 13.47 -11.73
C SER A 29 -6.18 13.54 -10.79
N ILE A 30 -5.75 14.74 -10.40
CA ILE A 30 -4.62 14.95 -9.49
C ILE A 30 -4.92 14.34 -8.11
N SER A 31 -6.15 14.52 -7.61
CA SER A 31 -6.55 13.96 -6.32
C SER A 31 -6.54 12.42 -6.32
N LEU A 32 -7.09 11.79 -7.38
CA LEU A 32 -7.06 10.34 -7.56
C LEU A 32 -5.65 9.81 -7.85
N PHE A 33 -4.82 10.58 -8.54
CA PHE A 33 -3.42 10.26 -8.79
C PHE A 33 -2.64 10.24 -7.47
N LEU A 34 -2.80 11.24 -6.61
CA LEU A 34 -2.20 11.26 -5.28
C LEU A 34 -2.64 10.04 -4.48
N LEU A 35 -3.95 9.74 -4.44
CA LEU A 35 -4.45 8.54 -3.76
C LEU A 35 -3.76 7.25 -4.27
N SER A 36 -3.64 7.12 -5.59
CA SER A 36 -3.00 5.98 -6.23
C SER A 36 -1.50 5.92 -5.94
N LEU A 37 -0.83 7.07 -5.85
CA LEU A 37 0.59 7.15 -5.50
C LEU A 37 0.84 6.70 -4.06
N PHE A 38 0.00 7.13 -3.11
CA PHE A 38 0.12 6.69 -1.71
C PHE A 38 -0.17 5.20 -1.57
N ALA A 39 -1.22 4.70 -2.21
CA ALA A 39 -1.49 3.27 -2.24
C ALA A 39 -0.32 2.46 -2.84
N LEU A 40 0.37 2.99 -3.86
CA LEU A 40 1.56 2.36 -4.44
C LEU A 40 2.70 2.26 -3.43
N VAL A 41 2.97 3.34 -2.69
CA VAL A 41 3.98 3.38 -1.63
C VAL A 41 3.62 2.38 -0.52
N THR A 42 2.36 2.36 -0.07
CA THR A 42 1.88 1.44 0.96
C THR A 42 2.07 -0.02 0.54
N VAL A 43 1.64 -0.40 -0.67
CA VAL A 43 1.80 -1.77 -1.18
C VAL A 43 3.28 -2.18 -1.25
N ASN A 44 4.15 -1.29 -1.70
CA ASN A 44 5.59 -1.57 -1.76
C ASN A 44 6.23 -1.68 -0.39
N LEU A 45 5.80 -0.85 0.58
CA LEU A 45 6.24 -0.97 1.96
C LEU A 45 5.84 -2.33 2.55
N TYR A 46 4.59 -2.76 2.36
CA TYR A 46 4.13 -4.08 2.82
C TYR A 46 4.93 -5.22 2.17
N HIS A 47 5.22 -5.10 0.87
CA HIS A 47 6.06 -6.06 0.16
C HIS A 47 7.49 -6.11 0.72
N PHE A 48 8.09 -4.94 0.99
CA PHE A 48 9.41 -4.84 1.59
C PHE A 48 9.45 -5.44 3.00
N VAL A 49 8.45 -5.13 3.83
CA VAL A 49 8.31 -5.69 5.18
C VAL A 49 8.16 -7.21 5.11
N ARG A 50 7.40 -7.75 4.15
CA ARG A 50 7.27 -9.19 3.97
C ARG A 50 8.59 -9.87 3.61
N ILE A 51 9.40 -9.26 2.73
CA ILE A 51 10.74 -9.78 2.40
C ILE A 51 11.64 -9.79 3.65
N LEU A 52 11.59 -8.74 4.47
CA LEU A 52 12.34 -8.69 5.73
C LEU A 52 11.81 -9.71 6.74
N ASP A 53 10.49 -9.89 6.80
CA ASP A 53 9.84 -10.84 7.71
C ASP A 53 10.24 -12.30 7.39
N GLU A 54 10.40 -12.62 6.10
CA GLU A 54 10.91 -13.93 5.64
C GLU A 54 12.37 -14.21 6.04
N LYS A 55 13.15 -13.17 6.37
CA LYS A 55 14.53 -13.30 6.85
C LYS A 55 14.65 -13.35 8.37
N ILE A 56 13.55 -13.20 9.12
CA ILE A 56 13.61 -13.26 10.58
C ILE A 56 13.85 -14.72 11.01
N GLU A 57 14.99 -14.92 11.67
CA GLU A 57 15.40 -16.19 12.25
C GLU A 57 15.98 -15.96 13.65
N ILE A 58 16.04 -17.03 14.44
CA ILE A 58 16.80 -17.07 15.69
C ILE A 58 18.13 -17.74 15.37
N ILE A 59 19.23 -17.12 15.78
CA ILE A 59 20.58 -17.65 15.63
C ILE A 59 21.06 -18.11 16.99
N ALA A 60 21.23 -19.41 17.17
CA ALA A 60 21.79 -20.00 18.39
C ALA A 60 23.26 -20.37 18.16
N PHE A 61 24.18 -19.69 18.83
CA PHE A 61 25.61 -20.00 18.79
C PHE A 61 25.92 -21.16 19.72
N LEU A 62 26.78 -22.06 19.25
CA LEU A 62 27.09 -23.31 19.92
C LEU A 62 28.43 -23.27 20.64
N ASP A 63 28.54 -24.05 21.71
CA ASP A 63 29.82 -24.37 22.32
C ASP A 63 30.64 -25.32 21.43
N ALA A 64 31.98 -25.25 21.52
CA ALA A 64 32.89 -26.05 20.68
C ALA A 64 32.73 -27.58 20.82
N LYS A 65 32.07 -28.05 21.89
CA LYS A 65 31.81 -29.48 22.17
C LYS A 65 30.32 -29.83 22.16
N ALA A 66 29.47 -28.97 21.58
CA ALA A 66 28.03 -29.20 21.53
C ALA A 66 27.69 -30.41 20.64
N ASP A 67 26.69 -31.19 21.08
CA ASP A 67 26.09 -32.25 20.27
C ASP A 67 25.05 -31.63 19.32
N VAL A 68 25.50 -31.34 18.10
CA VAL A 68 24.71 -30.63 17.09
C VAL A 68 23.46 -31.42 16.68
N GLU A 69 23.55 -32.74 16.55
CA GLU A 69 22.42 -33.58 16.11
C GLU A 69 21.33 -33.63 17.18
N ALA A 70 21.73 -33.77 18.45
CA ALA A 70 20.80 -33.74 19.57
C ALA A 70 20.12 -32.36 19.70
N LEU A 71 20.88 -31.27 19.59
CA LEU A 71 20.35 -29.91 19.63
C LEU A 71 19.38 -29.64 18.47
N GLN A 72 19.74 -30.03 17.25
CA GLN A 72 18.89 -29.85 16.09
C GLN A 72 17.55 -30.58 16.25
N THR A 73 17.57 -31.83 16.73
CA THR A 73 16.35 -32.62 16.99
C THR A 73 15.49 -32.00 18.09
N ASN A 74 16.11 -31.59 19.19
CA ASN A 74 15.41 -30.96 20.32
C ASN A 74 14.76 -29.64 19.90
N ILE A 75 15.48 -28.79 19.19
CA ILE A 75 14.97 -27.50 18.73
C ILE A 75 13.86 -27.73 17.71
N GLN A 76 14.02 -28.64 16.75
CA GLN A 76 13.00 -28.89 15.74
C GLN A 76 11.68 -29.47 16.30
N SER A 77 11.70 -30.02 17.53
CA SER A 77 10.49 -30.44 18.25
C SER A 77 9.70 -29.29 18.87
N ILE A 78 10.27 -28.07 18.97
CA ILE A 78 9.60 -26.91 19.53
C ILE A 78 8.51 -26.43 18.57
N HIS A 79 7.29 -26.26 19.11
CA HIS A 79 6.16 -25.80 18.32
C HIS A 79 6.39 -24.39 17.76
N GLY A 80 6.09 -24.21 16.46
CA GLY A 80 6.31 -22.96 15.75
C GLY A 80 7.65 -22.86 14.99
N ILE A 81 8.52 -23.86 15.11
CA ILE A 81 9.75 -23.97 14.31
C ILE A 81 9.48 -24.74 13.03
N THR A 82 9.91 -24.16 11.91
CA THR A 82 9.73 -24.75 10.57
C THR A 82 11.00 -25.44 10.09
N GLU A 83 12.16 -24.85 10.37
CA GLU A 83 13.45 -25.32 9.86
C GLU A 83 14.57 -24.98 10.84
N VAL A 84 15.53 -25.89 10.98
CA VAL A 84 16.76 -25.67 11.75
C VAL A 84 17.96 -26.01 10.86
N ILE A 85 18.80 -25.02 10.58
CA ILE A 85 19.92 -25.12 9.65
C ILE A 85 21.22 -24.96 10.42
N TYR A 86 22.05 -25.99 10.42
CA TYR A 86 23.41 -25.89 10.94
C TYR A 86 24.31 -25.10 9.99
N THR A 87 25.03 -24.13 10.54
CA THR A 87 26.03 -23.34 9.84
C THR A 87 27.36 -23.49 10.55
N SER A 88 28.34 -24.07 9.85
CA SER A 88 29.68 -24.24 10.42
C SER A 88 30.39 -22.89 10.58
N SER A 89 31.39 -22.86 11.45
CA SER A 89 32.24 -21.68 11.65
C SER A 89 32.86 -21.17 10.33
N GLU A 90 33.28 -22.09 9.45
CA GLU A 90 33.83 -21.78 8.13
C GLU A 90 32.79 -21.20 7.17
N GLN A 91 31.57 -21.77 7.15
CA GLN A 91 30.46 -21.28 6.32
C GLN A 91 29.99 -19.89 6.77
N ALA A 92 29.96 -19.64 8.09
CA ALA A 92 29.63 -18.33 8.64
C ALA A 92 30.65 -17.28 8.17
N LEU A 93 31.94 -17.63 8.17
CA LEU A 93 33.01 -16.74 7.69
C LEU A 93 32.90 -16.46 6.19
N GLN A 94 32.64 -17.49 5.37
CA GLN A 94 32.42 -17.30 3.93
C GLN A 94 31.22 -16.38 3.66
N THR A 95 30.10 -16.61 4.34
CA THR A 95 28.89 -15.77 4.19
C THR A 95 29.19 -14.32 4.54
N LEU A 96 29.89 -14.07 5.65
CA LEU A 96 30.27 -12.74 6.07
C LEU A 96 31.24 -12.07 5.08
N GLN A 97 32.19 -12.81 4.50
CA GLN A 97 33.10 -12.31 3.47
C GLN A 97 32.38 -11.93 2.17
N GLU A 98 31.29 -12.62 1.83
CA GLU A 98 30.46 -12.30 0.67
C GLU A 98 29.60 -11.06 0.88
N GLU A 99 29.10 -10.84 2.11
CA GLU A 99 28.34 -9.65 2.48
C GLU A 99 29.25 -8.41 2.58
N LEU A 100 30.47 -8.57 3.07
CA LEU A 100 31.46 -7.49 3.24
C LEU A 100 32.40 -7.32 2.03
N LYS A 101 31.97 -7.65 0.80
CA LYS A 101 32.82 -7.60 -0.40
C LYS A 101 33.58 -6.28 -0.61
N GLU A 102 33.04 -5.16 -0.14
CA GLU A 102 33.68 -3.82 -0.20
C GLU A 102 34.55 -3.46 1.04
N SER A 103 34.56 -4.29 2.08
CA SER A 103 35.27 -4.04 3.36
C SER A 103 36.04 -5.26 3.87
N LYS A 104 36.58 -6.08 2.96
CA LYS A 104 37.33 -7.30 3.28
C LYS A 104 38.53 -7.08 4.21
N GLU A 105 39.12 -5.88 4.22
CA GLU A 105 40.24 -5.51 5.08
C GLU A 105 39.89 -5.55 6.59
N VAL A 106 38.60 -5.46 6.95
CA VAL A 106 38.15 -5.58 8.35
C VAL A 106 38.33 -7.00 8.87
N LEU A 107 38.25 -8.00 7.99
CA LEU A 107 38.33 -9.42 8.34
C LEU A 107 39.77 -9.92 8.46
N THR A 108 40.74 -9.24 7.84
CA THR A 108 42.18 -9.60 7.93
C THR A 108 42.82 -9.25 9.27
N VAL A 109 42.10 -8.54 10.15
CA VAL A 109 42.55 -8.17 11.50
C VAL A 109 42.51 -9.36 12.48
N PHE A 110 41.74 -10.40 12.17
CA PHE A 110 41.60 -11.58 13.03
C PHE A 110 42.54 -12.70 12.54
N GLU A 111 43.47 -13.15 13.41
CA GLU A 111 44.39 -14.26 13.11
C GLU A 111 43.68 -15.63 13.09
N GLU A 112 42.59 -15.77 13.85
CA GLU A 112 41.73 -16.96 13.90
C GLU A 112 40.27 -16.59 13.64
N ASN A 113 39.46 -17.57 13.19
CA ASN A 113 38.05 -17.34 12.87
C ASN A 113 37.26 -16.98 14.15
N PRO A 114 36.74 -15.75 14.28
CA PRO A 114 36.04 -15.32 15.48
C PRO A 114 34.59 -15.83 15.55
N LEU A 115 34.08 -16.45 14.48
CA LEU A 115 32.67 -16.84 14.38
C LEU A 115 32.46 -18.29 14.86
N PRO A 116 31.72 -18.52 15.96
CA PRO A 116 31.37 -19.87 16.38
C PRO A 116 30.36 -20.52 15.43
N ALA A 117 30.26 -21.85 15.48
CA ALA A 117 29.21 -22.56 14.77
C ALA A 117 27.82 -22.18 15.32
N SER A 118 26.79 -22.20 14.47
CA SER A 118 25.44 -21.77 14.86
C SER A 118 24.33 -22.63 14.25
N LEU A 119 23.18 -22.64 14.91
CA LEU A 119 21.92 -23.14 14.39
C LEU A 119 21.04 -21.93 14.03
N ARG A 120 20.69 -21.82 12.74
CA ARG A 120 19.72 -20.85 12.23
C ARG A 120 18.34 -21.47 12.24
N ILE A 121 17.43 -20.84 12.97
CA ILE A 121 16.14 -21.40 13.32
C ILE A 121 15.07 -20.52 12.69
N LYS A 122 14.38 -21.06 11.69
CA LYS A 122 13.25 -20.39 11.05
C LYS A 122 11.96 -20.77 11.73
N LEU A 123 11.13 -19.75 11.94
CA LEU A 123 9.84 -19.89 12.58
C LEU A 123 8.72 -19.71 11.56
N ASP A 124 7.57 -20.29 11.88
CA ASP A 124 6.33 -20.04 11.17
C ASP A 124 5.93 -18.56 11.31
N ALA A 125 5.21 -18.02 10.31
CA ALA A 125 4.79 -16.62 10.29
C ALA A 125 3.99 -16.21 11.54
N GLU A 126 3.21 -17.12 12.13
CA GLU A 126 2.46 -16.83 13.37
C GLU A 126 3.36 -16.66 14.61
N TYR A 127 4.59 -17.17 14.54
CA TYR A 127 5.59 -17.13 15.60
C TYR A 127 6.63 -16.02 15.40
N ARG A 128 6.59 -15.30 14.28
CA ARG A 128 7.43 -14.11 13.97
C ARG A 128 6.87 -12.84 14.60
N ASN A 129 6.75 -12.85 15.92
CA ASN A 129 6.54 -11.62 16.68
C ASN A 129 7.57 -11.52 17.81
N SER A 130 7.90 -10.30 18.21
CA SER A 130 8.97 -10.02 19.17
C SER A 130 8.83 -10.82 20.46
N GLN A 131 7.61 -10.93 21.00
CA GLN A 131 7.35 -11.71 22.22
C GLN A 131 7.61 -13.21 22.02
N LYS A 132 7.02 -13.83 20.99
CA LYS A 132 7.19 -15.27 20.72
C LYS A 132 8.63 -15.62 20.34
N LEU A 133 9.30 -14.75 19.58
CA LEU A 133 10.72 -14.89 19.26
C LEU A 133 11.57 -14.89 20.52
N ARG A 134 11.30 -13.97 21.45
CA ARG A 134 11.97 -13.94 22.74
C ARG A 134 11.70 -15.20 23.56
N GLU A 135 10.44 -15.62 23.68
CA GLU A 135 10.07 -16.83 24.44
C GLU A 135 10.74 -18.10 23.88
N ILE A 136 10.85 -18.23 22.56
CA ILE A 136 11.53 -19.38 21.93
C ILE A 136 13.05 -19.25 22.09
N SER A 137 13.61 -18.05 21.91
CA SER A 137 15.04 -17.79 22.12
C SER A 137 15.47 -18.15 23.54
N ASP A 138 14.72 -17.70 24.55
CA ASP A 138 14.99 -17.97 25.97
C ASP A 138 14.92 -19.48 26.27
N LYS A 139 14.00 -20.21 25.64
CA LYS A 139 13.92 -21.69 25.76
C LYS A 139 15.13 -22.39 25.15
N ILE A 140 15.60 -21.92 24.00
CA ILE A 140 16.75 -22.50 23.29
C ILE A 140 18.04 -22.22 24.05
N LEU A 141 18.17 -21.04 24.66
CA LEU A 141 19.32 -20.68 25.49
C LEU A 141 19.49 -21.59 26.72
N LEU A 142 18.42 -22.21 27.22
CA LEU A 142 18.47 -23.15 28.34
C LEU A 142 19.01 -24.54 27.95
N LEU A 143 19.16 -24.83 26.65
CA LEU A 143 19.67 -26.12 26.19
C LEU A 143 21.20 -26.21 26.40
N THR A 144 21.66 -27.37 26.88
CA THR A 144 23.09 -27.61 27.07
C THR A 144 23.83 -27.61 25.73
N GLY A 145 24.88 -26.80 25.62
CA GLY A 145 25.67 -26.63 24.39
C GLY A 145 25.30 -25.41 23.55
N VAL A 146 24.30 -24.62 23.98
CA VAL A 146 23.99 -23.30 23.42
C VAL A 146 24.66 -22.23 24.28
N LYS A 147 25.51 -21.43 23.66
CA LYS A 147 26.27 -20.36 24.32
C LYS A 147 25.50 -19.05 24.38
N GLU A 148 24.87 -18.68 23.27
CA GLU A 148 24.16 -17.42 23.11
C GLU A 148 23.09 -17.56 22.02
N THR A 149 21.98 -16.83 22.18
CA THR A 149 20.92 -16.78 21.18
C THR A 149 20.67 -15.33 20.79
N ILE A 150 20.77 -15.02 19.49
CA ILE A 150 20.42 -13.73 18.93
C ILE A 150 19.10 -13.88 18.17
N TYR A 151 18.15 -13.01 18.43
CA TYR A 151 16.89 -12.93 17.70
C TYR A 151 16.61 -11.48 17.31
N GLY A 152 16.12 -11.26 16.09
CA GLY A 152 15.86 -9.93 15.55
C GLY A 152 14.62 -9.23 16.11
N GLY A 153 14.17 -9.55 17.33
CA GLY A 153 12.86 -9.11 17.87
C GLY A 153 12.68 -7.60 17.89
N GLU A 154 13.72 -6.85 18.24
CA GLU A 154 13.68 -5.38 18.25
C GLU A 154 13.50 -4.79 16.85
N ILE A 155 14.11 -5.40 15.82
CA ILE A 155 13.93 -5.03 14.42
C ILE A 155 12.48 -5.29 13.99
N VAL A 156 11.88 -6.41 14.42
CA VAL A 156 10.47 -6.73 14.13
C VAL A 156 9.54 -5.66 14.70
N ASP A 157 9.74 -5.25 15.94
CA ASP A 157 8.90 -4.23 16.59
C ASP A 157 9.07 -2.85 15.95
N GLN A 158 10.29 -2.48 15.57
CA GLN A 158 10.56 -1.25 14.82
C GLN A 158 9.86 -1.26 13.46
N LEU A 159 9.97 -2.35 12.69
CA LEU A 159 9.29 -2.50 11.40
C LEU A 159 7.77 -2.40 11.56
N LYS A 160 7.18 -3.12 12.52
CA LYS A 160 5.73 -3.07 12.79
C LYS A 160 5.28 -1.66 13.20
N SER A 161 6.08 -0.94 13.97
CA SER A 161 5.77 0.43 14.38
C SER A 161 5.79 1.40 13.20
N ILE A 162 6.78 1.28 12.31
CA ILE A 162 6.87 2.08 11.08
C ILE A 162 5.69 1.78 10.16
N THR A 163 5.38 0.50 9.92
CA THR A 163 4.23 0.11 9.08
C THR A 163 2.92 0.62 9.66
N ARG A 164 2.73 0.55 10.99
CA ARG A 164 1.54 1.08 11.66
C ARG A 164 1.42 2.59 11.47
N LEU A 165 2.51 3.34 11.67
CA LEU A 165 2.52 4.79 11.49
C LEU A 165 2.13 5.17 10.06
N ILE A 166 2.73 4.50 9.07
CA ILE A 166 2.43 4.74 7.65
C ILE A 166 0.97 4.38 7.34
N THR A 167 0.45 3.28 7.87
CA THR A 167 -0.95 2.87 7.67
C THR A 167 -1.93 3.89 8.26
N ILE A 168 -1.65 4.43 9.45
CA ILE A 168 -2.49 5.48 10.07
C ILE A 168 -2.45 6.76 9.24
N PHE A 169 -1.27 7.15 8.76
CA PHE A 169 -1.09 8.32 7.91
C PHE A 169 -1.83 8.17 6.58
N ASP A 170 -1.71 7.02 5.93
CA ASP A 170 -2.39 6.67 4.68
C ASP A 170 -3.92 6.71 4.83
N LEU A 171 -4.45 6.15 5.94
CA LEU A 171 -5.88 6.23 6.25
C LEU A 171 -6.36 7.68 6.43
N GLY A 172 -5.58 8.51 7.14
CA GLY A 172 -5.90 9.92 7.32
C GLY A 172 -5.92 10.68 6.00
N LEU A 173 -4.93 10.44 5.15
CA LEU A 173 -4.84 11.06 3.83
C LEU A 173 -5.98 10.60 2.90
N LEU A 174 -6.33 9.32 2.92
CA LEU A 174 -7.45 8.76 2.18
C LEU A 174 -8.74 9.50 2.51
N VAL A 175 -9.01 9.78 3.78
CA VAL A 175 -10.18 10.58 4.20
C VAL A 175 -10.12 11.98 3.60
N ILE A 176 -8.98 12.67 3.70
CA ILE A 176 -8.80 14.03 3.17
C ILE A 176 -9.03 14.07 1.65
N ILE A 177 -8.50 13.10 0.91
CA ILE A 177 -8.66 13.03 -0.55
C ILE A 177 -10.11 12.78 -0.92
N ILE A 178 -10.81 11.85 -0.24
CA ILE A 178 -12.24 11.60 -0.46
C ILE A 178 -13.04 12.90 -0.30
N PHE A 179 -12.82 13.62 0.80
CA PHE A 179 -13.50 14.89 1.05
C PHE A 179 -13.17 15.93 -0.03
N SER A 180 -11.90 16.01 -0.44
CA SER A 180 -11.45 16.96 -1.47
C SER A 180 -12.11 16.70 -2.82
N VAL A 181 -12.15 15.44 -3.27
CA VAL A 181 -12.79 15.07 -4.54
C VAL A 181 -14.29 15.36 -4.51
N ILE A 182 -14.98 14.95 -3.44
CA ILE A 182 -16.42 15.22 -3.27
C ILE A 182 -16.68 16.73 -3.25
N PHE A 183 -15.84 17.50 -2.55
CA PHE A 183 -15.98 18.95 -2.46
C PHE A 183 -15.78 19.64 -3.81
N VAL A 184 -14.77 19.23 -4.58
CA VAL A 184 -14.52 19.77 -5.92
C VAL A 184 -15.69 19.49 -6.85
N ILE A 185 -16.15 18.23 -6.91
CA ILE A 185 -17.31 17.84 -7.73
C ILE A 185 -18.56 18.62 -7.31
N PHE A 186 -18.79 18.75 -5.99
CA PHE A 186 -19.90 19.53 -5.45
C PHE A 186 -19.86 20.99 -5.94
N GLN A 187 -18.70 21.63 -5.86
CA GLN A 187 -18.54 23.02 -6.27
C GLN A 187 -18.69 23.18 -7.79
N THR A 188 -18.17 22.25 -8.57
CA THR A 188 -18.33 22.25 -10.03
C THR A 188 -19.80 22.12 -10.41
N ILE A 189 -20.52 21.14 -9.85
CA ILE A 189 -21.93 20.94 -10.17
C ILE A 189 -22.78 22.12 -9.72
N LYS A 190 -22.49 22.69 -8.55
CA LYS A 190 -23.14 23.93 -8.10
C LYS A 190 -22.97 25.04 -9.13
N LEU A 191 -21.75 25.28 -9.61
CA LEU A 191 -21.49 26.28 -10.65
C LEU A 191 -22.21 25.98 -11.97
N THR A 192 -22.21 24.72 -12.41
CA THR A 192 -22.91 24.30 -13.64
C THR A 192 -24.43 24.48 -13.51
N ILE A 193 -25.00 24.21 -12.34
CA ILE A 193 -26.42 24.45 -12.03
C ILE A 193 -26.73 25.95 -12.08
N PHE A 194 -25.91 26.80 -11.44
CA PHE A 194 -26.08 28.25 -11.48
C PHE A 194 -26.03 28.81 -12.90
N ALA A 195 -25.10 28.32 -13.72
CA ALA A 195 -24.99 28.69 -15.14
C ALA A 195 -26.22 28.27 -15.97
N ARG A 196 -27.07 27.37 -15.46
CA ARG A 196 -28.27 26.84 -16.12
C ARG A 196 -29.55 27.09 -15.35
N ALA A 197 -29.55 28.03 -14.42
CA ALA A 197 -30.70 28.29 -13.55
C ALA A 197 -32.00 28.51 -14.35
N THR A 198 -31.95 29.27 -15.45
CA THR A 198 -33.10 29.54 -16.32
C THR A 198 -33.61 28.30 -17.05
N GLU A 199 -32.73 27.40 -17.53
CA GLU A 199 -33.16 26.13 -18.16
C GLU A 199 -33.87 25.25 -17.12
N ILE A 200 -33.33 25.17 -15.90
CA ILE A 200 -33.91 24.39 -14.80
C ILE A 200 -35.26 24.96 -14.36
N GLU A 201 -35.39 26.27 -14.29
CA GLU A 201 -36.65 26.96 -13.95
C GLU A 201 -37.75 26.63 -14.96
N ILE A 202 -37.45 26.72 -16.26
CA ILE A 202 -38.39 26.34 -17.32
C ILE A 202 -38.80 24.87 -17.14
N MET A 203 -37.86 23.95 -16.91
CA MET A 203 -38.17 22.53 -16.70
C MET A 203 -39.08 22.30 -15.50
N LYS A 204 -38.88 23.02 -14.39
CA LYS A 204 -39.76 22.96 -13.22
C LYS A 204 -41.17 23.47 -13.52
N LEU A 205 -41.30 24.54 -14.31
CA LEU A 205 -42.60 25.12 -14.70
C LEU A 205 -43.44 24.17 -15.57
N VAL A 206 -42.81 23.35 -16.42
CA VAL A 206 -43.51 22.31 -17.21
C VAL A 206 -43.76 21.02 -16.42
N GLY A 207 -43.45 20.98 -15.13
CA GLY A 207 -43.70 19.83 -14.26
C GLY A 207 -42.66 18.71 -14.34
N ALA A 208 -41.44 18.98 -14.79
CA ALA A 208 -40.37 17.98 -14.81
C ALA A 208 -40.01 17.55 -13.38
N GLY A 209 -40.00 16.24 -13.12
CA GLY A 209 -39.63 15.69 -11.81
C GLY A 209 -38.15 15.93 -11.46
N ASN A 210 -37.84 16.06 -10.16
CA ASN A 210 -36.49 16.29 -9.63
C ASN A 210 -35.43 15.31 -10.17
N SER A 211 -35.78 14.04 -10.36
CA SER A 211 -34.87 13.04 -10.94
C SER A 211 -34.53 13.32 -12.40
N PHE A 212 -35.45 13.88 -13.18
CA PHE A 212 -35.19 14.22 -14.59
C PHE A 212 -34.19 15.37 -14.71
N ILE A 213 -34.27 16.34 -13.80
CA ILE A 213 -33.32 17.47 -13.70
C ILE A 213 -31.95 16.97 -13.22
N ALA A 214 -31.91 15.97 -12.33
CA ALA A 214 -30.70 15.44 -11.71
C ALA A 214 -29.81 14.57 -12.63
N ILE A 215 -30.40 13.81 -13.55
CA ILE A 215 -29.67 12.86 -14.42
C ILE A 215 -28.48 13.49 -15.18
N PRO A 216 -28.62 14.64 -15.90
CA PRO A 216 -27.49 15.18 -16.68
C PRO A 216 -26.29 15.56 -15.82
N PHE A 217 -26.52 16.11 -14.62
CA PHE A 217 -25.44 16.48 -13.69
C PHE A 217 -24.81 15.25 -13.01
N THR A 218 -25.60 14.23 -12.72
CA THR A 218 -25.08 12.95 -12.19
C THR A 218 -24.18 12.28 -13.23
N PHE A 219 -24.60 12.30 -14.49
CA PHE A 219 -23.79 11.80 -15.60
C PHE A 219 -22.48 12.57 -15.76
N GLU A 220 -22.50 13.90 -15.67
CA GLU A 220 -21.29 14.73 -15.68
C GLU A 220 -20.30 14.32 -14.58
N GLY A 221 -20.78 14.12 -13.35
CA GLY A 221 -19.96 13.66 -12.23
C GLY A 221 -19.36 12.27 -12.46
N VAL A 222 -20.13 11.33 -13.01
CA VAL A 222 -19.61 9.99 -13.37
C VAL A 222 -18.53 10.07 -14.44
N VAL A 223 -18.74 10.89 -15.48
CA VAL A 223 -17.75 11.06 -16.55
C VAL A 223 -16.48 11.72 -16.03
N GLN A 224 -16.59 12.74 -15.15
CA GLN A 224 -15.44 13.35 -14.48
C GLN A 224 -14.66 12.35 -13.64
N GLY A 225 -15.36 11.55 -12.83
CA GLY A 225 -14.75 10.51 -12.01
C GLY A 225 -14.07 9.42 -12.85
N PHE A 226 -14.71 8.96 -13.91
CA PHE A 226 -14.18 7.94 -14.81
C PHE A 226 -12.94 8.42 -15.57
N LEU A 227 -13.03 9.56 -16.26
CA LEU A 227 -11.90 10.12 -16.99
C LEU A 227 -10.77 10.52 -16.04
N GLY A 228 -11.11 11.04 -14.86
CA GLY A 228 -10.13 11.37 -13.82
C GLY A 228 -9.38 10.14 -13.32
N GLY A 229 -10.09 9.02 -13.13
CA GLY A 229 -9.49 7.73 -12.79
C GLY A 229 -8.55 7.20 -13.87
N ILE A 230 -8.91 7.34 -15.15
CA ILE A 230 -8.04 6.97 -16.28
C ILE A 230 -6.76 7.81 -16.29
N ILE A 231 -6.89 9.14 -16.18
CA ILE A 231 -5.73 10.04 -16.17
C ILE A 231 -4.84 9.73 -14.97
N ALA A 232 -5.43 9.55 -13.79
CA ALA A 232 -4.72 9.16 -12.58
C ALA A 232 -3.93 7.86 -12.77
N PHE A 233 -4.55 6.83 -13.34
CA PHE A 233 -3.88 5.57 -13.63
C PHE A 233 -2.70 5.73 -14.59
N ILE A 234 -2.87 6.48 -15.68
CA ILE A 234 -1.78 6.75 -16.63
C ILE A 234 -0.60 7.43 -15.94
N LEU A 235 -0.88 8.43 -15.09
CA LEU A 235 0.15 9.11 -14.31
C LEU A 235 0.83 8.16 -13.30
N THR A 236 0.09 7.27 -12.65
CA THR A 236 0.64 6.27 -11.73
C THR A 236 1.54 5.27 -12.47
N VAL A 237 1.13 4.78 -13.64
CA VAL A 237 1.95 3.90 -14.49
C VAL A 237 3.23 4.63 -14.94
N ALA A 238 3.12 5.89 -15.35
CA ALA A 238 4.30 6.68 -15.71
C ALA A 238 5.27 6.83 -14.52
N THR A 239 4.73 7.05 -13.32
CA THR A 239 5.53 7.13 -12.10
C THR A 239 6.22 5.82 -11.77
N ASP A 240 5.52 4.69 -11.88
CA ASP A 240 6.08 3.35 -11.68
C ASP A 240 7.25 3.07 -12.64
N ARG A 241 7.07 3.37 -13.94
CA ARG A 241 8.13 3.20 -14.95
C ARG A 241 9.40 3.98 -14.63
N ILE A 242 9.26 5.19 -14.10
CA ILE A 242 10.39 6.00 -13.65
C ILE A 242 10.99 5.37 -12.39
N ALA A 243 10.17 4.98 -11.42
CA ALA A 243 10.64 4.44 -10.16
C ALA A 243 11.42 3.12 -10.32
N VAL A 244 11.00 2.23 -11.24
CA VAL A 244 11.72 0.98 -11.54
C VAL A 244 13.15 1.24 -12.06
N SER A 245 13.42 2.39 -12.69
CA SER A 245 14.79 2.73 -13.10
C SER A 245 15.72 3.12 -11.94
N PHE A 246 15.16 3.45 -10.77
CA PHE A 246 15.92 3.78 -9.56
C PHE A 246 15.94 2.63 -8.55
N PHE A 247 14.93 1.76 -8.57
CA PHE A 247 14.75 0.69 -7.59
C PHE A 247 14.48 -0.64 -8.32
N ASP A 248 15.39 -1.60 -8.21
CA ASP A 248 15.35 -2.89 -8.92
C ASP A 248 14.16 -3.81 -8.54
N ARG A 249 13.32 -3.45 -7.57
CA ARG A 249 12.23 -4.30 -7.05
C ARG A 249 11.00 -3.53 -6.57
N ILE A 250 10.34 -2.82 -7.48
CA ILE A 250 9.01 -2.26 -7.20
C ILE A 250 7.93 -3.27 -7.61
N PHE A 251 7.05 -3.61 -6.68
CA PHE A 251 5.88 -4.45 -6.94
C PHE A 251 4.69 -3.56 -7.31
N PHE A 252 4.25 -3.63 -8.57
CA PHE A 252 3.10 -2.89 -9.05
C PHE A 252 2.01 -3.80 -9.65
N PRO A 253 0.93 -4.10 -8.90
CA PRO A 253 -0.20 -4.87 -9.40
C PRO A 253 -1.12 -3.99 -10.26
N HIS A 254 -0.71 -3.76 -11.51
CA HIS A 254 -1.35 -2.84 -12.47
C HIS A 254 -2.88 -3.00 -12.55
N GLN A 255 -3.40 -4.23 -12.53
CA GLN A 255 -4.84 -4.50 -12.66
C GLN A 255 -5.66 -3.97 -11.48
N TRP A 256 -5.16 -4.15 -10.26
CA TRP A 256 -5.85 -3.71 -9.04
C TRP A 256 -5.85 -2.18 -8.92
N PHE A 257 -4.74 -1.54 -9.29
CA PHE A 257 -4.66 -0.07 -9.32
C PHE A 257 -5.55 0.54 -10.39
N PHE A 258 -5.62 -0.06 -11.58
CA PHE A 258 -6.52 0.38 -12.64
C PHE A 258 -7.99 0.31 -12.21
N LEU A 259 -8.41 -0.87 -11.73
CA LEU A 259 -9.78 -1.08 -11.24
C LEU A 259 -10.10 -0.17 -10.05
N GLY A 260 -9.18 -0.06 -9.10
CA GLY A 260 -9.32 0.80 -7.93
C GLY A 260 -9.52 2.26 -8.30
N ALA A 261 -8.68 2.81 -9.18
CA ALA A 261 -8.77 4.21 -9.62
C ALA A 261 -10.09 4.51 -10.35
N ILE A 262 -10.53 3.60 -11.23
CA ILE A 262 -11.79 3.77 -11.96
C ILE A 262 -12.99 3.66 -11.03
N VAL A 263 -13.05 2.62 -10.20
CA VAL A 263 -14.16 2.38 -9.27
C VAL A 263 -14.25 3.52 -8.26
N ALA A 264 -13.14 3.92 -7.65
CA ALA A 264 -13.09 5.05 -6.73
C ALA A 264 -13.55 6.35 -7.42
N GLY A 265 -13.04 6.63 -8.61
CA GLY A 265 -13.44 7.79 -9.40
C GLY A 265 -14.94 7.84 -9.67
N ILE A 266 -15.54 6.75 -10.16
CA ILE A 266 -16.98 6.66 -10.42
C ILE A 266 -17.78 6.84 -9.12
N VAL A 267 -17.39 6.16 -8.04
CA VAL A 267 -18.08 6.22 -6.75
C VAL A 267 -18.07 7.65 -6.21
N PHE A 268 -16.93 8.33 -6.23
CA PHE A 268 -16.83 9.73 -5.79
C PHE A 268 -17.58 10.68 -6.73
N GLY A 269 -17.58 10.41 -8.03
CA GLY A 269 -18.41 11.06 -9.05
C GLY A 269 -19.89 11.05 -8.72
N VAL A 270 -20.42 9.86 -8.39
CA VAL A 270 -21.83 9.67 -8.00
C VAL A 270 -22.14 10.33 -6.67
N ILE A 271 -21.29 10.16 -5.67
CA ILE A 271 -21.51 10.72 -4.32
C ILE A 271 -21.48 12.25 -4.37
N GLY A 272 -20.44 12.84 -4.97
CA GLY A 272 -20.30 14.29 -5.09
C GLY A 272 -21.46 14.93 -5.84
N SER A 273 -21.89 14.33 -6.95
CA SER A 273 -23.03 14.81 -7.72
C SER A 273 -24.36 14.69 -6.99
N SER A 274 -24.59 13.57 -6.32
CA SER A 274 -25.81 13.34 -5.54
C SER A 274 -25.94 14.33 -4.37
N ILE A 275 -24.84 14.63 -3.67
CA ILE A 275 -24.83 15.61 -2.58
C ILE A 275 -25.15 17.02 -3.10
N ALA A 276 -24.58 17.40 -4.25
CA ALA A 276 -24.84 18.70 -4.87
C ALA A 276 -26.31 18.87 -5.26
N LEU A 277 -26.88 17.84 -5.88
CA LEU A 277 -28.26 17.86 -6.37
C LEU A 277 -29.29 17.88 -5.25
N ARG A 278 -29.09 17.10 -4.17
CA ARG A 278 -29.98 17.10 -3.01
C ARG A 278 -30.07 18.48 -2.37
N ARG A 279 -28.95 19.21 -2.29
CA ARG A 279 -28.90 20.53 -1.66
C ARG A 279 -29.54 21.64 -2.50
N PHE A 280 -29.72 21.44 -3.81
CA PHE A 280 -30.27 22.45 -4.72
C PHE A 280 -31.74 22.18 -5.11
N LEU A 281 -32.18 20.92 -5.05
CA LEU A 281 -33.54 20.53 -5.40
C LEU A 281 -34.51 20.56 -4.21
N GLN A 282 -34.00 20.74 -2.99
CA GLN A 282 -34.76 21.11 -1.79
C GLN A 282 -34.88 22.64 -1.73
#